data_AF-A0A7C8Q3L2-F1
#
_entry.id   AF-A0A7C8Q3L2-F1
#
_cell.length_a   1.000
_cell.length_b   1.000
_cell.length_c   1.000
_cell.angle_alpha   90.00
_cell.angle_beta   90.00
_cell.angle_gamma   90.00
#
_symmetry.space_group_name_H-M   'P 1'
#
loop_
_entity.id
_entity.type
_entity.pdbx_description
1 polymer ?
#
loop_
_entity_poly.entity_id
_entity_poly.type
_entity_poly.pdbx_seq_one_letter_code
_entity_poly.pdbx_strand_id
1 'polypeptide(L)'
;MSALLYLGASIFGGRPESRLDYFFACAQTVCADTLEILLRESLTTQPLHGRDASNLFFHAGSGHSRVPDFQRYCMHGKEWEEATAKVFGTFARYGFPIRERYKNKVLMGAARDNCPTLVHCMIDVGADVNAVDKFFLRPINALLLYGIERISDSSRTSQIIHLLVDNGAPMMPYDNYIDVRIAQKSILQLAIEFGPPFSTVELIARLTQRDINRLTNGKAAIHCGQLSETQEERIQIISLLISLSADVNLETSHQYDFDDSSRGWHPYPRDTSCCKTAVCTTLADENWPLAGYYLENGGPVKYGISGGHCRTIVHLVLKIAADEPRRLQIFENFLEIILGHPRAKEHGLVDCKDFEGFSPLV
;
A
#
# COMPACT_ATOMS: atom_id res chain seq x y z
N MET A 1 -17.43 -29.02 33.15
CA MET A 1 -16.77 -30.16 32.47
C MET A 1 -17.63 -30.79 31.37
N SER A 2 -18.93 -31.03 31.57
CA SER A 2 -19.78 -31.75 30.60
C SER A 2 -19.93 -31.05 29.24
N ALA A 3 -20.04 -29.72 29.20
CA ALA A 3 -20.08 -28.94 27.94
C ALA A 3 -18.72 -28.94 27.21
N LEU A 4 -17.62 -28.85 27.96
CA LEU A 4 -16.24 -28.94 27.45
C LEU A 4 -15.93 -30.32 26.83
N LEU A 5 -16.44 -31.39 27.46
CA LEU A 5 -16.36 -32.77 26.95
C LEU A 5 -17.10 -32.94 25.62
N TYR A 6 -18.26 -32.28 25.46
CA TYR A 6 -19.02 -32.27 24.21
C TYR A 6 -18.32 -31.47 23.10
N LEU A 7 -17.73 -30.33 23.44
CA LEU A 7 -16.98 -29.50 22.49
C LEU A 7 -15.76 -30.26 21.93
N GLY A 8 -14.98 -30.91 22.81
CA GLY A 8 -13.85 -31.74 22.39
C GLY A 8 -14.27 -32.92 21.53
N ALA A 9 -15.36 -33.61 21.90
CA ALA A 9 -15.91 -34.73 21.14
C ALA A 9 -16.38 -34.34 19.72
N SER A 10 -16.99 -33.15 19.58
CA SER A 10 -17.47 -32.64 18.30
C SER A 10 -16.35 -32.16 17.37
N ILE A 11 -15.23 -31.66 17.90
CA ILE A 11 -14.14 -31.08 17.10
C ILE A 11 -13.13 -32.16 16.68
N PHE A 12 -12.82 -33.10 17.57
CA PHE A 12 -11.78 -34.12 17.34
C PHE A 12 -12.31 -35.48 16.90
N GLY A 13 -13.63 -35.67 16.78
CA GLY A 13 -14.24 -36.95 16.43
C GLY A 13 -14.07 -38.03 17.51
N GLY A 14 -13.74 -37.63 18.74
CA GLY A 14 -13.46 -38.50 19.88
C GLY A 14 -13.29 -37.71 21.17
N ARG A 15 -13.33 -38.36 22.34
CA ARG A 15 -13.12 -37.65 23.63
C ARG A 15 -11.69 -37.07 23.65
N PRO A 16 -11.51 -35.79 23.99
CA PRO A 16 -10.18 -35.21 24.17
C PRO A 16 -9.40 -36.03 25.20
N GLU A 17 -8.25 -36.58 24.79
CA GLU A 17 -7.46 -37.51 25.60
C GLU A 17 -6.48 -36.76 26.51
N SER A 18 -6.17 -35.50 26.18
CA SER A 18 -5.24 -34.67 26.92
C SER A 18 -5.82 -33.30 27.28
N ARG A 19 -5.29 -32.70 28.35
CA ARG A 19 -5.57 -31.30 28.74
C ARG A 19 -5.32 -30.33 27.58
N LEU A 20 -4.34 -30.66 26.74
CA LEU A 20 -3.96 -29.90 25.56
C LEU A 20 -5.07 -29.85 24.51
N ASP A 21 -5.80 -30.94 24.32
CA ASP A 21 -6.90 -31.00 23.36
C ASP A 21 -8.04 -30.04 23.75
N TYR A 22 -8.28 -29.83 25.05
CA TYR A 22 -9.24 -28.83 25.52
C TYR A 22 -8.77 -27.40 25.25
N PHE A 23 -7.47 -27.12 25.42
CA PHE A 23 -6.88 -25.85 25.03
C PHE A 23 -7.04 -25.63 23.52
N PHE A 24 -6.72 -26.62 22.70
CA PHE A 24 -6.86 -26.56 21.25
C PHE A 24 -8.31 -26.34 20.81
N ALA A 25 -9.27 -27.05 21.41
CA ALA A 25 -10.69 -26.84 21.14
C ALA A 25 -11.11 -25.40 21.47
N CYS A 26 -10.72 -24.88 22.64
CA CYS A 26 -11.08 -23.52 23.04
C CYS A 26 -10.45 -22.46 22.14
N ALA A 27 -9.19 -22.66 21.74
CA ALA A 27 -8.49 -21.77 20.81
C ALA A 27 -9.08 -21.82 19.38
N GLN A 28 -9.45 -23.01 18.89
CA GLN A 28 -10.07 -23.18 17.56
C GLN A 28 -11.49 -22.64 17.48
N THR A 29 -12.27 -22.79 18.56
CA THR A 29 -13.64 -22.25 18.68
C THR A 29 -13.67 -20.82 19.22
N VAL A 30 -12.51 -20.26 19.52
CA VAL A 30 -12.34 -18.89 20.02
C VAL A 30 -13.13 -18.63 21.32
N CYS A 31 -13.29 -19.65 22.16
CA CYS A 31 -14.03 -19.54 23.42
C CYS A 31 -13.14 -19.00 24.55
N ALA A 32 -12.90 -17.69 24.53
CA ALA A 32 -11.98 -17.04 25.45
C ALA A 32 -12.38 -17.17 26.93
N ASP A 33 -13.67 -17.17 27.27
CA ASP A 33 -14.14 -17.34 28.65
C ASP A 33 -13.84 -18.74 29.18
N THR A 34 -14.08 -19.76 28.36
CA THR A 34 -13.76 -21.14 28.72
C THR A 34 -12.25 -21.33 28.82
N LEU A 35 -11.49 -20.70 27.93
CA LEU A 35 -10.04 -20.67 28.02
C LEU A 35 -9.56 -20.01 29.31
N GLU A 36 -10.14 -18.86 29.69
CA GLU A 36 -9.79 -18.16 30.93
C GLU A 36 -10.09 -19.02 32.17
N ILE A 37 -11.23 -19.71 32.21
CA ILE A 37 -11.55 -20.66 33.29
C ILE A 37 -10.50 -21.78 33.32
N LEU A 38 -10.22 -22.41 32.17
CA LEU A 38 -9.20 -23.47 32.08
C LEU A 38 -7.84 -22.97 32.55
N LEU A 39 -7.46 -21.75 32.16
CA LEU A 39 -6.19 -21.15 32.54
C LEU A 39 -6.12 -20.87 34.04
N ARG A 40 -7.15 -20.27 34.62
CA ARG A 40 -7.27 -19.99 36.05
C ARG A 40 -7.16 -21.25 36.89
N GLU A 41 -7.89 -22.29 36.51
CA GLU A 41 -7.84 -23.60 37.18
C GLU A 41 -6.47 -24.27 36.95
N SER A 42 -5.85 -24.05 35.78
CA SER A 42 -4.59 -24.71 35.39
C SER A 42 -3.32 -24.13 35.98
N LEU A 43 -3.32 -22.85 36.36
CA LEU A 43 -2.15 -22.19 36.96
C LEU A 43 -1.76 -22.75 38.32
N THR A 44 -2.59 -23.61 38.89
CA THR A 44 -2.26 -24.42 40.07
C THR A 44 -1.42 -25.65 39.75
N THR A 45 -1.32 -26.06 38.47
CA THR A 45 -0.73 -27.35 38.04
C THR A 45 -0.03 -27.23 36.67
N GLN A 46 1.26 -26.86 36.69
CA GLN A 46 2.24 -26.87 35.59
C GLN A 46 1.99 -25.98 34.34
N PRO A 47 2.96 -25.13 33.94
CA PRO A 47 2.89 -24.33 32.73
C PRO A 47 2.92 -25.21 31.46
N LEU A 48 2.18 -24.82 30.40
CA LEU A 48 2.24 -25.47 29.10
C LEU A 48 3.66 -25.36 28.51
N HIS A 49 4.22 -26.48 28.06
CA HIS A 49 5.57 -26.52 27.48
C HIS A 49 5.60 -25.73 26.16
N GLY A 50 6.70 -25.03 25.85
CA GLY A 50 6.75 -24.05 24.74
C GLY A 50 6.40 -24.58 23.33
N ARG A 51 6.47 -25.89 23.09
CA ARG A 51 6.03 -26.52 21.82
C ARG A 51 4.50 -26.57 21.72
N ASP A 52 3.84 -26.86 22.82
CA ASP A 52 2.40 -26.99 22.92
C ASP A 52 1.71 -25.63 22.85
N ALA A 53 2.27 -24.64 23.55
CA ALA A 53 1.88 -23.24 23.39
C ALA A 53 2.04 -22.78 21.92
N SER A 54 3.18 -23.08 21.28
CA SER A 54 3.41 -22.74 19.86
C SER A 54 2.38 -23.35 18.92
N ASN A 55 1.98 -24.61 19.15
CA ASN A 55 0.97 -25.29 18.34
C ASN A 55 -0.41 -24.66 18.57
N LEU A 56 -0.74 -24.30 19.81
CA LEU A 56 -2.00 -23.62 20.15
C LEU A 56 -2.13 -22.29 19.39
N PHE A 57 -1.05 -21.52 19.36
CA PHE A 57 -0.94 -20.29 18.57
C PHE A 57 -1.02 -20.53 17.07
N PHE A 58 -0.45 -21.64 16.57
CA PHE A 58 -0.59 -22.03 15.17
C PHE A 58 -2.06 -22.30 14.83
N HIS A 59 -2.83 -22.96 15.70
CA HIS A 59 -4.24 -23.22 15.41
C HIS A 59 -5.16 -22.00 15.57
N ALA A 60 -4.84 -21.10 16.50
CA ALA A 60 -5.55 -19.83 16.69
C ALA A 60 -5.21 -18.78 15.63
N GLY A 61 -3.96 -18.75 15.14
CA GLY A 61 -3.43 -17.66 14.32
C GLY A 61 -2.86 -18.04 12.96
N SER A 62 -2.74 -19.33 12.58
CA SER A 62 -2.22 -19.71 11.26
C SER A 62 -3.33 -20.07 10.27
N GLY A 63 -3.39 -19.28 9.19
CA GLY A 63 -4.10 -19.55 7.94
C GLY A 63 -3.46 -20.67 7.10
N HIS A 64 -3.07 -21.78 7.74
CA HIS A 64 -2.64 -23.02 7.07
C HIS A 64 -3.63 -24.17 7.23
N SER A 65 -4.78 -23.90 7.84
CA SER A 65 -5.95 -24.74 7.60
C SER A 65 -6.29 -24.67 6.10
N ARG A 66 -6.56 -25.81 5.47
CA ARG A 66 -7.17 -25.91 4.13
C ARG A 66 -8.57 -25.27 4.04
N VAL A 67 -9.00 -24.57 5.09
CA VAL A 67 -10.20 -23.76 5.18
C VAL A 67 -9.71 -22.30 5.06
N PRO A 68 -10.00 -21.60 3.95
CA PRO A 68 -9.57 -20.22 3.75
C PRO A 68 -9.90 -19.36 4.97
N ASP A 69 -9.02 -18.43 5.35
CA ASP A 69 -9.26 -17.42 6.39
C ASP A 69 -10.59 -16.68 6.15
N PHE A 70 -10.95 -16.52 4.87
CA PHE A 70 -12.25 -16.03 4.41
C PHE A 70 -13.42 -16.87 4.92
N GLN A 71 -13.32 -18.19 4.97
CA GLN A 71 -14.40 -19.08 5.41
C GLN A 71 -14.59 -19.03 6.94
N ARG A 72 -13.53 -18.87 7.75
CA ARG A 72 -13.68 -18.62 9.21
C ARG A 72 -14.24 -17.23 9.49
N TYR A 73 -13.78 -16.22 8.77
CA TYR A 73 -14.33 -14.87 8.83
C TYR A 73 -15.79 -14.81 8.37
N CYS A 74 -16.16 -15.51 7.30
CA CYS A 74 -17.55 -15.62 6.82
C CYS A 74 -18.45 -16.41 7.78
N MET A 75 -17.92 -17.36 8.54
CA MET A 75 -18.71 -18.15 9.50
C MET A 75 -18.93 -17.45 10.84
N HIS A 76 -18.03 -16.54 11.24
CA HIS A 76 -18.06 -15.96 12.60
C HIS A 76 -18.06 -14.42 12.63
N GLY A 77 -17.84 -13.73 11.50
CA GLY A 77 -17.92 -12.28 11.39
C GLY A 77 -17.04 -11.51 12.39
N LYS A 78 -17.53 -10.34 12.82
CA LYS A 78 -16.86 -9.42 13.76
C LYS A 78 -16.59 -10.06 15.14
N GLU A 79 -17.44 -10.99 15.57
CA GLU A 79 -17.31 -11.69 16.85
C GLU A 79 -16.02 -12.52 16.92
N TRP A 80 -15.53 -12.98 15.77
CA TRP A 80 -14.27 -13.73 15.69
C TRP A 80 -13.05 -12.87 16.03
N GLU A 81 -13.02 -11.61 15.59
CA GLU A 81 -11.88 -10.71 15.85
C GLU A 81 -11.75 -10.41 17.34
N GLU A 82 -12.87 -10.05 17.98
CA GLU A 82 -12.94 -9.75 19.41
C GLU A 82 -12.62 -10.98 20.25
N ALA A 83 -13.19 -12.14 19.89
CA ALA A 83 -12.91 -13.38 20.56
C ALA A 83 -11.45 -13.80 20.41
N THR A 84 -10.86 -13.63 19.21
CA THR A 84 -9.46 -13.99 18.94
C THR A 84 -8.53 -13.07 19.71
N ALA A 85 -8.79 -11.76 19.67
CA ALA A 85 -8.07 -10.78 20.48
C ALA A 85 -8.18 -11.12 21.98
N LYS A 86 -9.34 -11.53 22.47
CA LYS A 86 -9.54 -11.95 23.87
C LYS A 86 -8.72 -13.19 24.22
N VAL A 87 -8.65 -14.19 23.33
CA VAL A 87 -7.77 -15.37 23.51
C VAL A 87 -6.31 -14.97 23.66
N PHE A 88 -5.80 -14.12 22.75
CA PHE A 88 -4.41 -13.65 22.81
C PHE A 88 -4.13 -12.78 24.04
N GLY A 89 -5.05 -11.87 24.39
CA GLY A 89 -4.96 -11.05 25.59
C GLY A 89 -4.96 -11.90 26.87
N THR A 90 -5.78 -12.95 26.93
CA THR A 90 -5.79 -13.90 28.04
C THR A 90 -4.46 -14.65 28.12
N PHE A 91 -3.91 -15.14 27.01
CA PHE A 91 -2.58 -15.77 27.02
C PHE A 91 -1.50 -14.84 27.55
N ALA A 92 -1.44 -13.60 27.06
CA ALA A 92 -0.45 -12.63 27.51
C ALA A 92 -0.62 -12.29 29.00
N ARG A 93 -1.85 -12.07 29.47
CA ARG A 93 -2.18 -11.78 30.88
C ARG A 93 -1.69 -12.87 31.82
N TYR A 94 -1.79 -14.13 31.41
CA TYR A 94 -1.35 -15.28 32.20
C TYR A 94 0.12 -15.66 31.94
N GLY A 95 0.89 -14.81 31.26
CA GLY A 95 2.33 -15.00 31.05
C GLY A 95 2.66 -16.14 30.07
N PHE A 96 1.75 -16.53 29.18
CA PHE A 96 2.05 -17.54 28.18
C PHE A 96 3.05 -17.00 27.15
N PRO A 97 4.18 -17.68 26.95
CA PRO A 97 5.19 -17.21 26.01
C PRO A 97 4.69 -17.36 24.57
N ILE A 98 4.32 -16.23 23.96
CA ILE A 98 4.05 -16.16 22.53
C ILE A 98 5.38 -15.88 21.83
N ARG A 99 5.84 -16.79 20.97
CA ARG A 99 7.07 -16.55 20.21
C ARG A 99 6.86 -15.36 19.29
N GLU A 100 7.87 -14.51 19.21
CA GLU A 100 7.86 -13.27 18.42
C GLU A 100 7.42 -13.48 16.97
N ARG A 101 7.96 -14.52 16.31
CA ARG A 101 7.58 -14.90 14.94
C ARG A 101 6.08 -15.14 14.73
N TYR A 102 5.35 -15.55 15.77
CA TYR A 102 3.90 -15.79 15.68
C TYR A 102 3.12 -14.51 15.90
N LYS A 103 3.52 -13.69 16.89
CA LYS A 103 2.92 -12.36 17.10
C LYS A 103 2.96 -11.55 15.80
N ASN A 104 4.12 -11.52 15.15
CA ASN A 104 4.35 -10.74 13.94
C ASN A 104 3.55 -11.26 12.74
N LYS A 105 3.40 -12.59 12.62
CA LYS A 105 2.55 -13.20 11.59
C LYS A 105 1.07 -12.88 11.80
N VAL A 106 0.61 -12.91 13.05
CA VAL A 106 -0.79 -12.59 13.38
C VAL A 106 -1.05 -11.10 13.17
N LEU A 107 -0.12 -10.22 13.56
CA LEU A 107 -0.19 -8.78 13.28
C LEU A 107 -0.29 -8.50 11.77
N MET A 108 0.56 -9.15 10.96
CA MET A 108 0.52 -9.04 9.50
C MET A 108 -0.82 -9.47 8.91
N GLY A 109 -1.35 -10.61 9.38
CA GLY A 109 -2.67 -11.11 8.98
C GLY A 109 -3.80 -10.17 9.39
N ALA A 110 -3.76 -9.66 10.61
CA ALA A 110 -4.76 -8.72 11.13
C ALA A 110 -4.78 -7.39 10.35
N ALA A 111 -3.61 -6.86 9.97
CA ALA A 111 -3.52 -5.67 9.12
C ALA A 111 -4.07 -5.95 7.71
N ARG A 112 -3.67 -7.07 7.09
CA ARG A 112 -4.19 -7.52 5.79
C ARG A 112 -5.71 -7.68 5.79
N ASP A 113 -6.26 -8.24 6.86
CA ASP A 113 -7.68 -8.55 6.98
C ASP A 113 -8.50 -7.36 7.53
N ASN A 114 -7.87 -6.18 7.69
CA ASN A 114 -8.47 -4.93 8.17
C ASN A 114 -9.16 -5.09 9.54
N CYS A 115 -8.48 -5.72 10.51
CA CYS A 115 -8.98 -6.05 11.86
C CYS A 115 -8.35 -5.19 12.97
N PRO A 116 -8.86 -3.96 13.26
CA PRO A 116 -8.24 -3.05 14.23
C PRO A 116 -8.11 -3.63 15.64
N THR A 117 -9.13 -4.38 16.10
CA THR A 117 -9.13 -4.99 17.44
C THR A 117 -7.98 -5.99 17.61
N LEU A 118 -7.72 -6.79 16.57
CA LEU A 118 -6.64 -7.77 16.61
C LEU A 118 -5.27 -7.10 16.42
N VAL A 119 -5.17 -6.05 15.59
CA VAL A 119 -3.95 -5.22 15.49
C VAL A 119 -3.60 -4.62 16.85
N HIS A 120 -4.55 -3.97 17.52
CA HIS A 120 -4.35 -3.38 18.85
C HIS A 120 -3.89 -4.43 19.87
N CYS A 121 -4.59 -5.57 19.94
CA CYS A 121 -4.20 -6.65 20.84
C CYS A 121 -2.79 -7.17 20.54
N MET A 122 -2.42 -7.33 19.25
CA MET A 122 -1.09 -7.79 18.89
C MET A 122 0.00 -6.80 19.32
N ILE A 123 -0.25 -5.51 19.19
CA ILE A 123 0.66 -4.47 19.69
C ILE A 123 0.79 -4.55 21.22
N ASP A 124 -0.33 -4.70 21.95
CA ASP A 124 -0.32 -4.82 23.42
C ASP A 124 0.46 -6.04 23.93
N VAL A 125 0.43 -7.15 23.20
CA VAL A 125 1.24 -8.35 23.54
C VAL A 125 2.69 -8.26 23.07
N GLY A 126 3.10 -7.09 22.57
CA GLY A 126 4.46 -6.78 22.15
C GLY A 126 4.84 -7.45 20.84
N ALA A 127 3.95 -7.43 19.84
CA ALA A 127 4.32 -7.72 18.46
C ALA A 127 5.15 -6.56 17.88
N ASP A 128 6.18 -6.88 17.12
CA ASP A 128 6.97 -5.88 16.41
C ASP A 128 6.20 -5.34 15.20
N VAL A 129 5.78 -4.06 15.27
CA VAL A 129 5.09 -3.35 14.18
C VAL A 129 5.94 -3.17 12.92
N ASN A 130 7.25 -3.38 13.03
CA ASN A 130 8.23 -3.26 11.94
C ASN A 130 8.68 -4.62 11.40
N ALA A 131 8.13 -5.71 11.94
CA ALA A 131 8.43 -7.04 11.45
C ALA A 131 8.05 -7.18 9.98
N VAL A 132 8.93 -7.83 9.22
CA VAL A 132 8.72 -8.04 7.80
C VAL A 132 8.38 -9.51 7.50
N ASP A 133 7.53 -9.72 6.50
CA ASP A 133 7.28 -11.05 5.97
C ASP A 133 8.37 -11.51 4.98
N LYS A 134 8.13 -12.65 4.32
CA LYS A 134 9.04 -13.19 3.30
C LYS A 134 9.17 -12.33 2.04
N PHE A 135 8.29 -11.35 1.86
CA PHE A 135 8.30 -10.37 0.77
C PHE A 135 8.80 -9.01 1.24
N PHE A 136 9.35 -8.93 2.45
CA PHE A 136 9.84 -7.71 3.08
C PHE A 136 8.76 -6.66 3.33
N LEU A 137 7.49 -7.07 3.37
CA LEU A 137 6.36 -6.19 3.67
C LEU A 137 6.20 -6.07 5.17
N ARG A 138 5.99 -4.83 5.67
CA ARG A 138 5.56 -4.56 7.04
C ARG A 138 4.03 -4.65 7.15
N PRO A 139 3.45 -4.74 8.35
CA PRO A 139 1.99 -4.71 8.56
C PRO A 139 1.31 -3.55 7.82
N ILE A 140 1.91 -2.36 7.84
CA ILE A 140 1.35 -1.17 7.15
C ILE A 140 1.37 -1.30 5.63
N ASN A 141 2.37 -1.99 5.04
CA ASN A 141 2.38 -2.29 3.61
C ASN A 141 1.33 -3.35 3.25
N ALA A 142 1.21 -4.39 4.10
CA ALA A 142 0.24 -5.46 3.89
C ALA A 142 -1.20 -4.97 3.97
N LEU A 143 -1.49 -4.00 4.86
CA LEU A 143 -2.76 -3.29 4.89
C LEU A 143 -3.10 -2.74 3.50
N LEU A 144 -2.22 -1.92 2.90
CA LEU A 144 -2.51 -1.27 1.62
C LEU A 144 -2.45 -2.19 0.41
N LEU A 145 -1.59 -3.22 0.41
CA LEU A 145 -1.40 -4.08 -0.75
C LEU A 145 -2.49 -5.15 -0.88
N TYR A 146 -2.90 -5.72 0.25
CA TYR A 146 -3.78 -6.88 0.26
C TYR A 146 -5.14 -6.57 0.85
N GLY A 147 -5.27 -5.46 1.59
CA GLY A 147 -6.52 -5.06 2.20
C GLY A 147 -7.50 -4.40 1.23
N ILE A 148 -7.12 -4.05 -0.01
CA ILE A 148 -7.92 -3.20 -0.91
C ILE A 148 -9.35 -3.73 -1.12
N GLU A 149 -9.53 -5.04 -1.34
CA GLU A 149 -10.85 -5.67 -1.45
C GLU A 149 -11.71 -5.58 -0.17
N ARG A 150 -11.07 -5.28 0.97
CA ARG A 150 -11.63 -5.20 2.33
C ARG A 150 -11.49 -3.81 2.98
N ILE A 151 -10.89 -2.84 2.29
CA ILE A 151 -10.67 -1.45 2.74
C ILE A 151 -11.90 -0.56 2.42
N SER A 152 -13.01 -1.15 1.96
CA SER A 152 -14.30 -0.44 1.80
C SER A 152 -14.73 0.29 3.08
N ASP A 153 -14.28 -0.15 4.25
CA ASP A 153 -14.38 0.57 5.52
C ASP A 153 -13.14 1.45 5.78
N SER A 154 -13.25 2.73 5.39
CA SER A 154 -12.20 3.72 5.62
C SER A 154 -11.94 4.03 7.10
N SER A 155 -12.91 3.80 7.99
CA SER A 155 -12.75 4.07 9.43
C SER A 155 -11.83 3.05 10.09
N ARG A 156 -12.05 1.76 9.81
CA ARG A 156 -11.19 0.67 10.30
C ARG A 156 -9.76 0.81 9.79
N THR A 157 -9.62 1.13 8.50
CA THR A 157 -8.32 1.34 7.86
C THR A 157 -7.57 2.49 8.51
N SER A 158 -8.24 3.61 8.76
CA SER A 158 -7.67 4.76 9.45
C SER A 158 -7.23 4.41 10.87
N GLN A 159 -8.03 3.63 11.60
CA GLN A 159 -7.69 3.16 12.94
C GLN A 159 -6.41 2.30 12.94
N ILE A 160 -6.27 1.38 11.99
CA ILE A 160 -5.06 0.55 11.86
C ILE A 160 -3.84 1.40 11.51
N ILE A 161 -3.97 2.36 10.60
CA ILE A 161 -2.89 3.29 10.25
C ILE A 161 -2.41 4.02 11.50
N HIS A 162 -3.31 4.59 12.28
CA HIS A 162 -2.95 5.26 13.54
C HIS A 162 -2.29 4.31 14.52
N LEU A 163 -2.87 3.13 14.76
CA LEU A 163 -2.27 2.13 15.67
C LEU A 163 -0.83 1.78 15.28
N LEU A 164 -0.56 1.57 13.99
CA LEU A 164 0.78 1.22 13.52
C LEU A 164 1.74 2.42 13.61
N VAL A 165 1.32 3.60 13.14
CA VAL A 165 2.16 4.80 13.13
C VAL A 165 2.47 5.30 14.55
N ASP A 166 1.48 5.34 15.43
CA ASP A 166 1.64 5.77 16.82
C ASP A 166 2.56 4.82 17.61
N ASN A 167 2.70 3.56 17.17
CA ASN A 167 3.63 2.58 17.71
C ASN A 167 4.96 2.47 16.93
N GLY A 168 5.26 3.44 16.05
CA GLY A 168 6.56 3.59 15.42
C GLY A 168 6.73 2.88 14.08
N ALA A 169 5.65 2.51 13.39
CA ALA A 169 5.74 2.02 12.01
C ALA A 169 6.14 3.17 11.05
N PRO A 170 7.24 3.05 10.29
CA PRO A 170 7.64 4.10 9.35
C PRO A 170 6.71 4.11 8.14
N MET A 171 6.35 5.32 7.70
CA MET A 171 5.60 5.56 6.47
C MET A 171 6.49 5.53 5.21
N MET A 172 7.81 5.46 5.40
CA MET A 172 8.82 5.43 4.35
C MET A 172 9.42 4.03 4.19
N PRO A 173 9.87 3.68 2.97
CA PRO A 173 10.55 2.42 2.70
C PRO A 173 11.90 2.37 3.43
N TYR A 174 12.48 1.18 3.55
CA TYR A 174 13.88 1.04 3.96
C TYR A 174 14.79 1.21 2.74
N ASP A 175 15.94 1.88 2.92
CA ASP A 175 16.89 2.16 1.84
C ASP A 175 17.62 0.91 1.29
N ASN A 176 17.45 -0.27 1.90
CA ASN A 176 18.27 -1.46 1.63
C ASN A 176 17.55 -2.60 0.86
N TYR A 177 16.30 -2.43 0.43
CA TYR A 177 15.62 -3.46 -0.38
C TYR A 177 15.78 -3.17 -1.86
N ILE A 178 16.74 -3.84 -2.50
CA ILE A 178 17.06 -3.64 -3.92
C ILE A 178 16.04 -4.35 -4.84
N ASP A 179 15.36 -5.40 -4.37
CA ASP A 179 14.69 -6.37 -5.25
C ASP A 179 13.15 -6.45 -5.10
N VAL A 180 12.54 -5.63 -4.24
CA VAL A 180 11.07 -5.62 -4.07
C VAL A 180 10.50 -4.25 -4.41
N ARG A 181 9.96 -4.13 -5.63
CA ARG A 181 9.34 -2.88 -6.16
C ARG A 181 8.33 -2.24 -5.22
N ILE A 182 7.63 -3.05 -4.42
CA ILE A 182 6.65 -2.59 -3.43
C ILE A 182 7.33 -2.05 -2.17
N ALA A 183 8.42 -2.68 -1.72
CA ALA A 183 9.13 -2.29 -0.50
C ALA A 183 9.94 -1.00 -0.67
N GLN A 184 10.16 -0.55 -1.91
CA GLN A 184 10.83 0.72 -2.24
C GLN A 184 9.88 1.91 -2.39
N LYS A 185 8.56 1.70 -2.39
CA LYS A 185 7.56 2.77 -2.51
C LYS A 185 7.20 3.30 -1.13
N SER A 186 6.91 4.60 -1.05
CA SER A 186 6.32 5.17 0.17
C SER A 186 4.90 4.64 0.37
N ILE A 187 4.41 4.65 1.61
CA ILE A 187 3.04 4.26 1.93
C ILE A 187 2.03 5.13 1.16
N LEU A 188 2.35 6.41 0.94
CA LEU A 188 1.52 7.30 0.12
C LEU A 188 1.49 6.87 -1.35
N GLN A 189 2.63 6.50 -1.93
CA GLN A 189 2.65 6.00 -3.31
C GLN A 189 1.85 4.72 -3.47
N LEU A 190 1.99 3.78 -2.53
CA LEU A 190 1.19 2.55 -2.52
C LEU A 190 -0.30 2.87 -2.43
N ALA A 191 -0.70 3.79 -1.54
CA ALA A 191 -2.09 4.22 -1.44
C ALA A 191 -2.59 4.79 -2.78
N ILE A 192 -1.85 5.69 -3.43
CA ILE A 192 -2.28 6.27 -4.70
C ILE A 192 -2.38 5.21 -5.82
N GLU A 193 -1.46 4.25 -5.85
CA GLU A 193 -1.39 3.19 -6.86
C GLU A 193 -2.47 2.13 -6.74
N PHE A 194 -2.79 1.75 -5.51
CA PHE A 194 -3.73 0.68 -5.22
C PHE A 194 -5.17 1.16 -5.06
N GLY A 195 -5.40 2.47 -5.02
CA GLY A 195 -6.74 3.07 -5.02
C GLY A 195 -7.63 2.68 -3.84
N PRO A 196 -7.17 2.74 -2.57
CA PRO A 196 -8.08 2.73 -1.44
C PRO A 196 -8.97 3.99 -1.49
N PRO A 197 -10.07 4.06 -0.72
CA PRO A 197 -10.94 5.22 -0.66
C PRO A 197 -10.13 6.51 -0.42
N PHE A 198 -10.52 7.59 -1.11
CA PHE A 198 -9.86 8.89 -1.03
C PHE A 198 -9.54 9.36 0.40
N SER A 199 -10.41 9.09 1.37
CA SER A 199 -10.18 9.44 2.79
C SER A 199 -8.93 8.76 3.38
N THR A 200 -8.58 7.56 2.93
CA THR A 200 -7.36 6.85 3.33
C THR A 200 -6.13 7.51 2.70
N VAL A 201 -6.21 7.88 1.42
CA VAL A 201 -5.15 8.65 0.73
C VAL A 201 -4.94 9.99 1.42
N GLU A 202 -6.02 10.67 1.78
CA GLU A 202 -5.97 11.95 2.49
C GLU A 202 -5.28 11.83 3.86
N LEU A 203 -5.67 10.85 4.66
CA LEU A 203 -5.03 10.58 5.94
C LEU A 203 -3.52 10.36 5.78
N ILE A 204 -3.13 9.47 4.87
CA ILE A 204 -1.73 9.12 4.63
C ILE A 204 -0.94 10.32 4.12
N ALA A 205 -1.50 11.12 3.20
CA ALA A 205 -0.85 12.31 2.66
C ALA A 205 -0.60 13.34 3.77
N ARG A 206 -1.56 13.54 4.68
CA ARG A 206 -1.40 14.43 5.84
C ARG A 206 -0.35 13.91 6.82
N LEU A 207 -0.32 12.61 7.11
CA LEU A 207 0.69 11.99 7.97
C LEU A 207 2.11 12.07 7.36
N THR A 208 2.21 12.10 6.03
CA THR A 208 3.48 12.11 5.29
C THR A 208 3.83 13.47 4.68
N GLN A 209 3.15 14.55 5.09
CA GLN A 209 3.29 15.87 4.46
C GLN A 209 4.75 16.37 4.39
N ARG A 210 5.57 16.07 5.41
CA ARG A 210 7.00 16.46 5.43
C ARG A 210 7.84 15.79 4.34
N ASP A 211 7.40 14.63 3.86
CA ASP A 211 8.07 13.81 2.85
C ASP A 211 7.29 13.77 1.52
N ILE A 212 6.35 14.70 1.31
CA ILE A 212 5.45 14.71 0.14
C ILE A 212 6.20 14.71 -1.21
N ASN A 213 7.39 15.34 -1.23
CA ASN A 213 8.27 15.46 -2.38
C ASN A 213 9.41 14.43 -2.39
N ARG A 214 9.44 13.50 -1.42
CA ARG A 214 10.50 12.51 -1.35
C ARG A 214 10.39 11.54 -2.52
N LEU A 215 11.51 11.36 -3.21
CA LEU A 215 11.63 10.39 -4.29
C LEU A 215 11.85 8.99 -3.69
N THR A 216 10.97 8.06 -4.02
CA THR A 216 11.02 6.64 -3.68
C THR A 216 10.82 5.85 -4.96
N ASN A 217 11.73 4.91 -5.24
CA ASN A 217 11.87 4.27 -6.55
C ASN A 217 11.89 5.30 -7.72
N GLY A 218 12.65 6.37 -7.53
CA GLY A 218 12.81 7.46 -8.51
C GLY A 218 11.59 8.33 -8.78
N LYS A 219 10.47 8.10 -8.10
CA LYS A 219 9.24 8.88 -8.25
C LYS A 219 8.83 9.49 -6.92
N ALA A 220 8.17 10.65 -6.93
CA ALA A 220 7.41 11.16 -5.78
C ALA A 220 5.92 10.79 -5.90
N ALA A 221 5.12 11.03 -4.87
CA ALA A 221 3.68 10.77 -4.87
C ALA A 221 2.95 11.47 -6.02
N ILE A 222 3.38 12.70 -6.37
CA ILE A 222 2.80 13.47 -7.48
C ILE A 222 2.96 12.76 -8.84
N HIS A 223 3.98 11.92 -9.01
CA HIS A 223 4.18 11.15 -10.24
C HIS A 223 3.30 9.89 -10.31
N CYS A 224 2.57 9.55 -9.24
CA CYS A 224 1.81 8.31 -9.13
C CYS A 224 0.29 8.50 -9.34
N GLY A 225 -0.22 9.73 -9.46
CA GLY A 225 -1.66 10.05 -9.50
C GLY A 225 -2.46 9.51 -10.70
N GLN A 226 -1.88 8.59 -11.48
CA GLN A 226 -2.42 8.06 -12.73
C GLN A 226 -3.04 6.67 -12.57
N LEU A 227 -3.35 6.22 -11.35
CA LEU A 227 -3.75 4.83 -11.11
C LEU A 227 -5.15 4.66 -10.49
N SER A 228 -5.85 5.76 -10.16
CA SER A 228 -7.27 5.73 -9.76
C SER A 228 -8.19 5.30 -10.92
N GLU A 229 -9.43 4.89 -10.64
CA GLU A 229 -10.39 4.47 -11.66
C GLU A 229 -10.94 5.65 -12.46
N THR A 230 -11.19 6.79 -11.82
CA THR A 230 -11.91 7.94 -12.42
C THR A 230 -11.02 9.15 -12.59
N GLN A 231 -11.30 9.99 -13.59
CA GLN A 231 -10.52 11.20 -13.82
C GLN A 231 -10.70 12.22 -12.68
N GLU A 232 -11.90 12.28 -12.12
CA GLU A 232 -12.25 13.15 -10.99
C GLU A 232 -11.42 12.82 -9.76
N GLU A 233 -11.32 11.54 -9.40
CA GLU A 233 -10.53 11.12 -8.23
C GLU A 233 -9.02 11.35 -8.45
N ARG A 234 -8.49 11.14 -9.67
CA ARG A 234 -7.10 11.51 -9.99
C ARG A 234 -6.85 13.00 -9.73
N ILE A 235 -7.71 13.87 -10.25
CA ILE A 235 -7.61 15.32 -10.04
C ILE A 235 -7.76 15.65 -8.55
N GLN A 236 -8.66 14.99 -7.83
CA GLN A 236 -8.85 15.19 -6.40
C GLN A 236 -7.59 14.83 -5.58
N ILE A 237 -6.95 13.71 -5.90
CA ILE A 237 -5.68 13.29 -5.30
C ILE A 237 -4.59 14.31 -5.60
N ILE A 238 -4.43 14.73 -6.86
CA ILE A 238 -3.40 15.70 -7.23
C ILE A 238 -3.64 17.07 -6.58
N SER A 239 -4.89 17.53 -6.55
CA SER A 239 -5.29 18.75 -5.84
C SER A 239 -4.90 18.70 -4.36
N LEU A 240 -5.17 17.58 -3.69
CA LEU A 240 -4.74 17.34 -2.32
C LEU A 240 -3.21 17.44 -2.19
N LEU A 241 -2.45 16.73 -3.04
CA LEU A 241 -0.99 16.75 -2.97
C LEU A 241 -0.43 18.17 -3.15
N ILE A 242 -0.93 18.92 -4.14
CA ILE A 242 -0.54 20.31 -4.38
C ILE A 242 -0.89 21.19 -3.17
N SER A 243 -2.08 21.02 -2.58
CA SER A 243 -2.48 21.74 -1.35
C SER A 243 -1.56 21.44 -0.16
N LEU A 244 -0.92 20.26 -0.15
CA LEU A 244 0.08 19.85 0.83
C LEU A 244 1.51 20.24 0.43
N SER A 245 1.67 21.14 -0.55
CA SER A 245 2.95 21.65 -1.06
C SER A 245 3.79 20.62 -1.85
N ALA A 246 3.13 19.69 -2.54
CA ALA A 246 3.82 18.86 -3.53
C ALA A 246 4.33 19.72 -4.69
N ASP A 247 5.58 19.52 -5.08
CA ASP A 247 6.23 20.25 -6.17
C ASP A 247 5.84 19.64 -7.52
N VAL A 248 4.99 20.35 -8.26
CA VAL A 248 4.53 20.00 -9.62
C VAL A 248 5.66 19.96 -10.64
N ASN A 249 6.78 20.61 -10.35
CA ASN A 249 7.97 20.64 -11.22
C ASN A 249 9.01 19.61 -10.83
N LEU A 250 8.76 18.81 -9.78
CA LEU A 250 9.69 17.79 -9.34
C LEU A 250 9.93 16.79 -10.47
N GLU A 251 11.20 16.48 -10.70
CA GLU A 251 11.62 15.52 -11.70
C GLU A 251 11.84 14.14 -11.06
N THR A 252 11.49 13.07 -11.78
CA THR A 252 11.89 11.71 -11.41
C THR A 252 13.41 11.57 -11.40
N SER A 253 13.98 10.70 -10.56
CA SER A 253 15.41 10.42 -10.63
C SER A 253 15.76 9.38 -11.71
N HIS A 254 16.94 9.55 -12.33
CA HIS A 254 17.47 8.73 -13.43
C HIS A 254 17.74 7.25 -13.10
N GLN A 255 17.55 6.81 -11.86
CA GLN A 255 18.30 5.67 -11.35
C GLN A 255 17.71 4.29 -11.70
N TYR A 256 16.55 4.20 -12.37
CA TYR A 256 15.84 2.92 -12.51
C TYR A 256 15.11 2.73 -13.86
N ASP A 257 15.87 2.67 -14.97
CA ASP A 257 15.47 1.84 -16.11
C ASP A 257 15.97 0.40 -15.86
N PHE A 258 15.26 -0.37 -15.04
CA PHE A 258 15.44 -1.83 -15.07
C PHE A 258 14.68 -2.37 -16.27
N ASP A 259 15.47 -2.88 -17.22
CA ASP A 259 15.18 -3.76 -18.34
C ASP A 259 13.84 -4.53 -18.21
N ASP A 260 12.71 -3.89 -18.53
CA ASP A 260 11.43 -4.58 -18.72
C ASP A 260 11.46 -5.26 -20.09
N SER A 261 12.27 -6.32 -20.18
CA SER A 261 12.39 -7.18 -21.37
C SER A 261 11.10 -7.97 -21.65
N SER A 262 10.03 -7.78 -20.86
CA SER A 262 8.75 -8.50 -20.99
C SER A 262 7.70 -7.76 -21.82
N ARG A 263 7.89 -6.47 -22.12
CA ARG A 263 7.09 -5.73 -23.10
C ARG A 263 7.79 -5.75 -24.45
N GLY A 264 7.26 -6.54 -25.38
CA GLY A 264 7.86 -6.78 -26.68
C GLY A 264 8.29 -5.50 -27.40
N TRP A 265 9.53 -5.52 -27.90
CA TRP A 265 10.09 -4.68 -28.97
C TRP A 265 9.27 -3.43 -29.33
N HIS A 266 9.36 -2.38 -28.51
CA HIS A 266 9.07 -1.04 -29.00
C HIS A 266 10.26 -0.61 -29.90
N PRO A 267 10.01 -0.11 -31.13
CA PRO A 267 11.05 0.14 -32.14
C PRO A 267 11.97 1.34 -31.85
N TYR A 268 11.94 1.90 -30.64
CA TYR A 268 12.73 3.09 -30.29
C TYR A 268 13.92 2.75 -29.40
N PRO A 269 15.12 3.33 -29.66
CA PRO A 269 16.28 3.13 -28.82
C PRO A 269 16.00 3.64 -27.38
N ARG A 270 16.49 2.88 -26.40
CA ARG A 270 16.30 3.05 -24.95
C ARG A 270 17.06 4.26 -24.38
N ASP A 271 16.89 5.44 -24.97
CA ASP A 271 17.33 6.73 -24.40
C ASP A 271 16.19 7.42 -23.62
N THR A 272 15.21 6.65 -23.15
CA THR A 272 14.05 7.15 -22.38
C THR A 272 14.34 7.39 -20.91
N SER A 273 15.60 7.32 -20.49
CA SER A 273 16.09 7.59 -19.14
C SER A 273 16.04 9.07 -18.75
N CYS A 274 15.14 9.86 -19.35
CA CYS A 274 14.97 11.26 -19.03
C CYS A 274 14.25 11.43 -17.69
N CYS A 275 14.74 12.37 -16.88
CA CYS A 275 13.98 12.94 -15.77
C CYS A 275 12.64 13.45 -16.31
N LYS A 276 11.52 12.87 -15.86
CA LYS A 276 10.17 13.27 -16.25
C LYS A 276 9.51 14.01 -15.09
N THR A 277 8.89 15.13 -15.40
CA THR A 277 7.98 15.81 -14.47
C THR A 277 6.62 15.13 -14.50
N ALA A 278 5.76 15.42 -13.53
CA ALA A 278 4.41 14.84 -13.49
C ALA A 278 3.59 15.12 -14.76
N VAL A 279 3.76 16.31 -15.38
CA VAL A 279 3.14 16.63 -16.69
C VAL A 279 3.66 15.70 -17.80
N CYS A 280 4.98 15.42 -17.80
CA CYS A 280 5.57 14.58 -18.82
C CYS A 280 5.12 13.12 -18.70
N THR A 281 4.96 12.63 -17.46
CA THR A 281 4.42 11.28 -17.23
C THR A 281 2.96 11.18 -17.65
N THR A 282 2.13 12.20 -17.37
CA THR A 282 0.73 12.19 -17.81
C THR A 282 0.54 12.27 -19.31
N LEU A 283 1.40 13.00 -20.02
CA LEU A 283 1.39 13.04 -21.47
C LEU A 283 1.83 11.72 -22.10
N ALA A 284 2.86 11.08 -21.53
CA ALA A 284 3.32 9.77 -22.00
C ALA A 284 2.25 8.68 -21.86
N ASP A 285 1.40 8.75 -20.83
CA ASP A 285 0.26 7.85 -20.64
C ASP A 285 -1.05 8.39 -21.26
N GLU A 286 -0.96 9.45 -22.08
CA GLU A 286 -2.07 10.05 -22.81
C GLU A 286 -3.23 10.56 -21.91
N ASN A 287 -2.95 10.89 -20.65
CA ASN A 287 -3.92 11.51 -19.74
C ASN A 287 -3.91 13.04 -19.90
N TRP A 288 -4.47 13.50 -21.01
CA TRP A 288 -4.55 14.92 -21.39
C TRP A 288 -5.23 15.80 -20.35
N PRO A 289 -6.39 15.42 -19.74
CA PRO A 289 -7.03 16.29 -18.76
C PRO A 289 -6.18 16.48 -17.50
N LEU A 290 -5.46 15.43 -17.03
CA LEU A 290 -4.57 15.55 -15.88
C LEU A 290 -3.31 16.36 -16.23
N ALA A 291 -2.78 16.22 -17.44
CA ALA A 291 -1.69 17.06 -17.93
C ALA A 291 -2.09 18.54 -17.96
N GLY A 292 -3.31 18.86 -18.43
CA GLY A 292 -3.87 20.21 -18.40
C GLY A 292 -3.95 20.75 -16.98
N TYR A 293 -4.49 19.95 -16.05
CA TYR A 293 -4.56 20.32 -14.64
C TYR A 293 -3.19 20.63 -14.04
N TYR A 294 -2.15 19.85 -14.34
CA TYR A 294 -0.80 20.16 -13.87
C TYR A 294 -0.26 21.47 -14.44
N LEU A 295 -0.49 21.75 -15.72
CA LEU A 295 -0.06 23.00 -16.36
C LEU A 295 -0.74 24.21 -15.69
N GLU A 296 -2.06 24.14 -15.49
CA GLU A 296 -2.83 25.19 -14.80
C GLU A 296 -2.34 25.45 -13.37
N ASN A 297 -1.80 24.43 -12.71
CA ASN A 297 -1.24 24.52 -11.36
C ASN A 297 0.28 24.77 -11.33
N GLY A 298 0.83 25.35 -12.41
CA GLY A 298 2.21 25.83 -12.45
C GLY A 298 3.25 24.77 -12.79
N GLY A 299 2.81 23.65 -13.40
CA GLY A 299 3.68 22.63 -13.96
C GLY A 299 4.60 23.18 -15.05
N PRO A 300 5.74 22.52 -15.30
CA PRO A 300 6.76 23.05 -16.18
C PRO A 300 6.34 22.83 -17.62
N VAL A 301 6.57 23.84 -18.47
CA VAL A 301 6.37 23.75 -19.93
C VAL A 301 7.65 23.31 -20.66
N LYS A 302 8.79 23.35 -19.97
CA LYS A 302 10.07 22.82 -20.46
C LYS A 302 10.13 21.32 -20.18
N TYR A 303 10.63 20.57 -21.15
CA TYR A 303 10.90 19.15 -21.00
C TYR A 303 12.32 19.01 -20.46
N GLY A 304 12.54 18.04 -19.55
CA GLY A 304 13.76 17.92 -18.75
C GLY A 304 15.07 17.97 -19.55
N ILE A 305 16.14 18.40 -18.88
CA ILE A 305 17.44 18.79 -19.46
C ILE A 305 18.15 17.62 -20.20
N SER A 306 17.79 16.38 -19.90
CA SER A 306 18.51 15.16 -20.34
C SER A 306 17.89 14.43 -21.53
N GLY A 307 16.68 14.81 -21.98
CA GLY A 307 16.01 14.15 -23.10
C GLY A 307 16.44 14.77 -24.42
N GLY A 308 17.57 14.33 -24.97
CA GLY A 308 18.30 14.91 -26.12
C GLY A 308 17.54 15.17 -27.44
N HIS A 309 16.21 15.07 -27.48
CA HIS A 309 15.37 15.39 -28.64
C HIS A 309 14.15 16.28 -28.34
N CYS A 310 13.62 16.32 -27.11
CA CYS A 310 12.46 17.18 -26.79
C CYS A 310 12.90 18.27 -25.80
N ARG A 311 12.93 19.54 -26.22
CA ARG A 311 13.28 20.64 -25.29
C ARG A 311 12.07 21.20 -24.54
N THR A 312 10.87 20.96 -25.05
CA THR A 312 9.63 21.45 -24.45
C THR A 312 8.54 20.42 -24.54
N ILE A 313 7.50 20.61 -23.72
CA ILE A 313 6.29 19.80 -23.78
C ILE A 313 5.65 19.85 -25.17
N VAL A 314 5.76 20.98 -25.88
CA VAL A 314 5.25 21.10 -27.26
C VAL A 314 5.93 20.08 -28.19
N HIS A 315 7.26 19.95 -28.10
CA HIS A 315 7.98 18.92 -28.88
C HIS A 315 7.50 17.51 -28.54
N LEU A 316 7.24 17.22 -27.26
CA LEU A 316 6.70 15.92 -26.84
C LEU A 316 5.31 15.67 -27.44
N VAL A 317 4.42 16.66 -27.37
CA VAL A 317 3.04 16.55 -27.89
C VAL A 317 3.06 16.37 -29.41
N LEU A 318 3.86 17.14 -30.14
CA LEU A 318 3.98 17.01 -31.59
C LEU A 318 4.58 15.65 -32.00
N LYS A 319 5.55 15.14 -31.24
CA LYS A 319 6.11 13.81 -31.46
C LYS A 319 5.06 12.71 -31.27
N ILE A 320 4.27 12.77 -30.18
CA ILE A 320 3.15 11.85 -29.94
C ILE A 320 2.12 11.97 -31.08
N ALA A 321 1.85 13.19 -31.56
CA ALA A 321 0.91 13.44 -32.63
C ALA A 321 1.33 12.88 -34.00
N ALA A 322 2.63 12.95 -34.30
CA ALA A 322 3.19 12.38 -35.52
C ALA A 322 3.01 10.85 -35.57
N ASP A 323 3.12 10.18 -34.41
CA ASP A 323 2.96 8.73 -34.30
C ASP A 323 1.47 8.31 -34.33
N GLU A 324 0.53 9.16 -33.89
CA GLU A 324 -0.91 8.88 -33.91
C GLU A 324 -1.78 9.99 -34.56
N PRO A 325 -1.77 10.14 -35.91
CA PRO A 325 -2.48 11.21 -36.61
C PRO A 325 -4.00 11.26 -36.38
N ARG A 326 -4.60 10.14 -35.96
CA ARG A 326 -6.05 10.03 -35.69
C ARG A 326 -6.51 10.88 -34.51
N ARG A 327 -5.58 11.35 -33.67
CA ARG A 327 -5.86 12.14 -32.47
C ARG A 327 -5.55 13.63 -32.65
N LEU A 328 -5.38 14.11 -33.88
CA LEU A 328 -5.04 15.50 -34.22
C LEU A 328 -5.86 16.53 -33.45
N GLN A 329 -7.18 16.35 -33.37
CA GLN A 329 -8.07 17.27 -32.65
C GLN A 329 -7.77 17.37 -31.15
N ILE A 330 -7.36 16.27 -30.50
CA ILE A 330 -6.98 16.27 -29.08
C ILE A 330 -5.68 17.05 -28.90
N PHE A 331 -4.73 16.86 -29.82
CA PHE A 331 -3.46 17.58 -29.79
C PHE A 331 -3.65 19.07 -30.05
N GLU A 332 -4.49 19.47 -31.01
CA GLU A 332 -4.81 20.88 -31.28
C GLU A 332 -5.37 21.58 -30.04
N ASN A 333 -6.39 20.99 -29.41
CA ASN A 333 -6.99 21.54 -28.20
C ASN A 333 -5.95 21.65 -27.06
N PHE A 334 -5.05 20.67 -26.94
CA PHE A 334 -4.02 20.70 -25.90
C PHE A 334 -2.89 21.70 -26.21
N LEU A 335 -2.53 21.87 -27.47
CA LEU A 335 -1.58 22.90 -27.92
C LEU A 335 -2.13 24.30 -27.64
N GLU A 336 -3.43 24.54 -27.82
CA GLU A 336 -4.07 25.78 -27.42
C GLU A 336 -3.91 26.06 -25.92
N ILE A 337 -4.08 25.04 -25.07
CA ILE A 337 -3.85 25.15 -23.62
C ILE A 337 -2.39 25.52 -23.32
N ILE A 338 -1.44 24.82 -23.94
CA ILE A 338 0.00 25.09 -23.71
C ILE A 338 0.38 26.49 -24.20
N LEU A 339 -0.03 26.86 -25.41
CA LEU A 339 0.35 28.14 -26.03
C LEU A 339 -0.38 29.33 -25.41
N GLY A 340 -1.60 29.11 -24.89
CA GLY A 340 -2.36 30.08 -24.11
C GLY A 340 -1.84 30.29 -22.69
N HIS A 341 -1.00 29.38 -22.17
CA HIS A 341 -0.46 29.49 -20.83
C HIS A 341 0.42 30.75 -20.68
N PRO A 342 0.28 31.57 -19.60
CA PRO A 342 1.01 32.83 -19.46
C PRO A 342 2.53 32.69 -19.58
N ARG A 343 3.07 31.57 -19.09
CA ARG A 343 4.51 31.26 -19.14
C ARG A 343 5.01 30.76 -20.49
N ALA A 344 4.14 30.54 -21.48
CA ALA A 344 4.52 29.99 -22.77
C ALA A 344 5.46 30.93 -23.55
N LYS A 345 5.16 32.24 -23.52
CA LYS A 345 6.00 33.27 -24.14
C LYS A 345 7.28 33.51 -23.33
N GLU A 346 7.17 33.57 -22.00
CA GLU A 346 8.31 33.80 -21.09
C GLU A 346 9.38 32.71 -21.20
N HIS A 347 8.96 31.46 -21.44
CA HIS A 347 9.87 30.33 -21.60
C HIS A 347 10.32 30.08 -23.03
N GLY A 348 9.90 30.92 -23.98
CA GLY A 348 10.30 30.81 -25.39
C GLY A 348 9.82 29.52 -26.05
N LEU A 349 8.65 28.99 -25.64
CA LEU A 349 8.12 27.72 -26.19
C LEU A 349 7.87 27.76 -27.70
N VAL A 350 7.57 28.95 -28.21
CA VAL A 350 7.25 29.26 -29.61
C VAL A 350 8.52 29.26 -30.48
N ASP A 351 9.64 29.74 -29.94
CA ASP A 351 10.89 29.95 -30.68
C ASP A 351 11.97 28.90 -30.38
N CYS A 352 11.67 27.95 -29.48
CA CYS A 352 12.61 26.92 -29.08
C CYS A 352 12.76 25.89 -30.20
N LYS A 353 13.96 25.82 -30.78
CA LYS A 353 14.33 24.70 -31.65
C LYS A 353 14.76 23.51 -30.82
N ASP A 354 14.37 22.31 -31.20
CA ASP A 354 14.97 21.09 -30.65
C ASP A 354 16.45 20.94 -31.05
N PHE A 355 17.03 19.78 -30.76
CA PHE A 355 18.41 19.48 -31.08
C PHE A 355 18.67 19.26 -32.58
N GLU A 356 17.61 18.99 -33.37
CA GLU A 356 17.66 18.85 -34.82
C GLU A 356 17.36 20.17 -35.55
N GLY A 357 17.02 21.22 -34.79
CA GLY A 357 16.70 22.54 -35.33
C GLY A 357 15.23 22.72 -35.69
N PHE A 358 14.37 21.76 -35.37
CA PHE A 358 12.93 21.82 -35.61
C PHE A 358 12.29 22.79 -34.63
N SER A 359 11.51 23.73 -35.15
CA SER A 359 10.69 24.64 -34.35
C SER A 359 9.28 24.07 -34.31
N PRO A 360 8.60 24.00 -33.15
CA PRO A 360 7.24 23.47 -33.06
C PRO A 360 6.19 24.18 -33.93
N LEU A 361 6.52 25.36 -34.46
CA LEU A 361 5.62 26.21 -35.24
C LEU A 361 5.98 26.28 -36.74
N VAL A 362 7.00 25.55 -37.18
CA VAL A 362 7.46 25.48 -38.59
C VAL A 362 7.37 24.05 -39.07
#